data_AF-A0A518I2N8-F1
#
_entry.id   AF-A0A518I2N8-F1
#
_cell.length_a   1.000
_cell.length_b   1.000
_cell.length_c   1.000
_cell.angle_alpha   90.00
_cell.angle_beta   90.00
_cell.angle_gamma   90.00
#
_symmetry.space_group_name_H-M   'P 1'
#
loop_
_entity.id
_entity.type
_entity.pdbx_description
1 polymer ?
#
loop_
_entity_poly.entity_id
_entity_poly.type
_entity_poly.pdbx_seq_one_letter_code
_entity_poly.pdbx_strand_id
1 'polypeptide(L)'
;MRKIDKTYTDPLGLIWIHAAGRMGMQIQRSAEVNASWDGHGVLTIGTPETLDPDDSLAQMILHEVCHSLCEGPESVHRPDWGLESFDPSKKFHEHACLRLQAALADRYGLRSFFAATTQFRSYYDRLPADPLSGGDDVQALALARDAWQRANLGPWAEPLHDALRRTAILAQALAGLTTEDSLWHGQGKMVDRS
;
A
#
# COMPACT_ATOMS: atom_id res chain seq x y z
N MET A 1 -42.88 6.75 -0.40
CA MET A 1 -41.45 6.87 -0.05
C MET A 1 -40.74 5.62 -0.54
N ARG A 2 -39.68 5.74 -1.35
CA ARG A 2 -38.89 4.57 -1.80
C ARG A 2 -38.03 4.07 -0.65
N LYS A 3 -38.01 2.76 -0.40
CA LYS A 3 -37.18 2.14 0.64
C LYS A 3 -35.71 2.17 0.21
N ILE A 4 -34.80 2.41 1.16
CA ILE A 4 -33.36 2.30 0.93
C ILE A 4 -32.99 0.82 1.11
N ASP A 5 -32.63 0.16 0.00
CA ASP A 5 -32.23 -1.27 -0.02
C ASP A 5 -30.74 -1.46 -0.35
N LYS A 6 -30.05 -0.38 -0.78
CA LYS A 6 -28.63 -0.40 -1.17
C LYS A 6 -27.96 0.90 -0.72
N THR A 7 -26.71 0.78 -0.29
CA THR A 7 -25.83 1.91 0.03
C THR A 7 -24.72 2.00 -1.02
N TYR A 8 -24.22 3.22 -1.25
CA TYR A 8 -23.01 3.41 -2.04
C TYR A 8 -21.79 3.04 -1.18
N THR A 9 -20.77 2.48 -1.83
CA THR A 9 -19.49 2.17 -1.20
C THR A 9 -18.39 2.51 -2.19
N ASP A 10 -17.30 3.08 -1.70
CA ASP A 10 -16.13 3.39 -2.53
C ASP A 10 -15.60 2.11 -3.23
N PRO A 11 -15.60 2.07 -4.58
CA PRO A 11 -15.10 0.93 -5.33
C PRO A 11 -13.63 0.60 -5.03
N LEU A 12 -12.79 1.60 -4.75
CA LEU A 12 -11.40 1.37 -4.42
C LEU A 12 -11.27 0.65 -3.07
N GLY A 13 -11.98 1.14 -2.04
CA GLY A 13 -12.09 0.45 -0.76
C GLY A 13 -12.57 -0.99 -0.88
N LEU A 14 -13.58 -1.27 -1.72
CA LEU A 14 -14.06 -2.65 -1.95
C LEU A 14 -12.97 -3.57 -2.51
N ILE A 15 -12.17 -3.09 -3.47
CA ILE A 15 -11.07 -3.86 -4.06
C ILE A 15 -10.05 -4.26 -2.98
N TRP A 16 -9.62 -3.30 -2.17
CA TRP A 16 -8.54 -3.52 -1.21
C TRP A 16 -9.00 -4.26 0.05
N ILE A 17 -10.23 -4.05 0.52
CA ILE A 17 -10.82 -4.88 1.59
C ILE A 17 -10.95 -6.33 1.13
N HIS A 18 -11.37 -6.57 -0.13
CA HIS A 18 -11.43 -7.92 -0.68
C HIS A 18 -10.05 -8.58 -0.75
N ALA A 19 -9.04 -7.85 -1.25
CA ALA A 19 -7.67 -8.34 -1.33
C ALA A 19 -7.10 -8.65 0.07
N ALA A 20 -7.29 -7.76 1.04
CA ALA A 20 -6.91 -7.97 2.43
C ALA A 20 -7.53 -9.25 3.01
N GLY A 21 -8.85 -9.45 2.80
CA GLY A 21 -9.52 -10.67 3.24
C GLY A 21 -8.93 -11.94 2.62
N ARG A 22 -8.55 -11.90 1.34
CA ARG A 22 -7.87 -13.03 0.66
C ARG A 22 -6.45 -13.27 1.16
N MET A 23 -5.81 -12.26 1.75
CA MET A 23 -4.52 -12.37 2.44
C MET A 23 -4.64 -12.77 3.91
N GLY A 24 -5.87 -12.96 4.42
CA GLY A 24 -6.13 -13.35 5.80
C GLY A 24 -6.30 -12.17 6.78
N MET A 25 -6.50 -10.96 6.27
CA MET A 25 -6.65 -9.75 7.07
C MET A 25 -8.09 -9.25 7.07
N GLN A 26 -8.64 -9.04 8.26
CA GLN A 26 -9.86 -8.29 8.48
C GLN A 26 -9.53 -6.82 8.68
N ILE A 27 -10.08 -5.94 7.84
CA ILE A 27 -9.91 -4.50 7.98
C ILE A 27 -10.91 -3.95 9.00
N GLN A 28 -10.42 -3.18 9.97
CA GLN A 28 -11.23 -2.38 10.88
C GLN A 28 -10.87 -0.89 10.76
N ARG A 29 -11.82 -0.01 11.08
CA ARG A 29 -11.63 1.45 11.03
C ARG A 29 -11.76 2.01 12.44
N SER A 30 -10.78 2.79 12.88
CA SER A 30 -10.78 3.41 14.21
C SER A 30 -10.15 4.80 14.15
N ALA A 31 -10.59 5.73 15.01
CA ALA A 31 -9.97 7.05 15.13
C ALA A 31 -8.77 7.05 16.11
N GLU A 32 -8.43 5.90 16.70
CA GLU A 32 -7.43 5.79 17.79
C GLU A 32 -6.02 5.46 17.30
N VAL A 33 -5.87 5.00 16.05
CA VAL A 33 -4.59 4.57 15.47
C VAL A 33 -4.47 5.05 14.02
N ASN A 34 -3.25 5.22 13.54
CA ASN A 34 -3.01 5.45 12.12
C ASN A 34 -3.11 4.12 11.33
N ALA A 35 -2.31 3.15 11.72
CA ALA A 35 -2.44 1.75 11.35
C ALA A 35 -1.94 0.89 12.52
N SER A 36 -2.55 -0.27 12.74
CA SER A 36 -2.06 -1.24 13.71
C SER A 36 -2.49 -2.65 13.34
N TRP A 37 -1.55 -3.58 13.43
CA TRP A 37 -1.77 -5.00 13.23
C TRP A 37 -1.75 -5.73 14.57
N ASP A 38 -2.77 -6.55 14.84
CA ASP A 38 -2.92 -7.21 16.14
C ASP A 38 -2.12 -8.51 16.31
N GLY A 39 -1.48 -9.02 15.25
CA GLY A 39 -0.81 -10.33 15.27
C GLY A 39 -1.75 -11.53 15.08
N HIS A 40 -3.06 -11.30 14.91
CA HIS A 40 -4.11 -12.31 15.00
C HIS A 40 -5.18 -12.23 13.90
N GLY A 41 -5.04 -11.33 12.94
CA GLY A 41 -5.93 -11.27 11.77
C GLY A 41 -6.58 -9.92 11.54
N VAL A 42 -6.42 -8.95 12.46
CA VAL A 42 -7.08 -7.64 12.34
C VAL A 42 -6.05 -6.56 12.04
N LEU A 43 -6.27 -5.88 10.91
CA LEU A 43 -5.58 -4.65 10.56
C LEU A 43 -6.53 -3.47 10.80
N THR A 44 -6.26 -2.71 11.86
CA THR A 44 -7.00 -1.49 12.19
C THR A 44 -6.34 -0.31 11.51
N ILE A 45 -7.10 0.48 10.74
CA ILE A 45 -6.60 1.66 10.03
C ILE A 45 -7.44 2.88 10.41
N GLY A 46 -6.77 4.03 10.58
CA GLY A 46 -7.34 5.35 10.89
C GLY A 46 -8.59 5.69 10.09
N THR A 47 -9.63 6.24 10.69
CA THR A 47 -10.79 6.78 9.95
C THR A 47 -10.37 7.97 9.08
N PRO A 48 -11.12 8.33 8.01
CA PRO A 48 -10.71 9.41 7.11
C PRO A 48 -10.39 10.74 7.80
N GLU A 49 -11.02 11.01 8.94
CA GLU A 49 -10.80 12.24 9.73
C GLU A 49 -9.45 12.28 10.46
N THR A 50 -8.77 11.13 10.54
CA THR A 50 -7.49 10.96 11.25
C THR A 50 -6.29 10.75 10.31
N LEU A 51 -6.54 10.59 9.02
CA LEU A 51 -5.51 10.39 7.99
C LEU A 51 -5.24 11.71 7.24
N ASP A 52 -4.11 11.79 6.54
CA ASP A 52 -3.82 12.95 5.70
C ASP A 52 -4.84 13.04 4.55
N PRO A 53 -5.16 14.24 4.03
CA PRO A 53 -6.17 14.40 2.99
C PRO A 53 -5.90 13.62 1.68
N ASP A 54 -4.66 13.22 1.46
CA ASP A 54 -4.20 12.43 0.32
C ASP A 54 -3.91 10.96 0.68
N ASP A 55 -4.38 10.51 1.85
CA ASP A 55 -4.48 9.09 2.20
C ASP A 55 -5.78 8.47 1.71
N SER A 56 -5.66 7.29 1.11
CA SER A 56 -6.76 6.40 0.82
C SER A 56 -6.63 5.11 1.62
N LEU A 57 -7.77 4.44 1.86
CA LEU A 57 -7.76 3.11 2.47
C LEU A 57 -6.87 2.12 1.69
N ALA A 58 -6.81 2.25 0.37
CA ALA A 58 -5.96 1.43 -0.49
C ALA A 58 -4.46 1.67 -0.23
N GLN A 59 -4.03 2.94 -0.10
CA GLN A 59 -2.65 3.28 0.24
C GLN A 59 -2.25 2.65 1.57
N MET A 60 -3.11 2.80 2.59
CA MET A 60 -2.85 2.26 3.92
C MET A 60 -2.76 0.73 3.91
N ILE A 61 -3.67 0.03 3.22
CA ILE A 61 -3.61 -1.43 3.12
C ILE A 61 -2.36 -1.88 2.36
N LEU A 62 -2.01 -1.24 1.23
CA LEU A 62 -0.80 -1.60 0.48
C LEU A 62 0.46 -1.41 1.34
N HIS A 63 0.53 -0.31 2.08
CA HIS A 63 1.65 0.01 2.96
C HIS A 63 1.87 -1.08 4.01
N GLU A 64 0.81 -1.45 4.73
CA GLU A 64 0.86 -2.49 5.77
C GLU A 64 1.20 -3.88 5.20
N VAL A 65 0.66 -4.20 4.01
CA VAL A 65 1.05 -5.42 3.27
C VAL A 65 2.55 -5.40 2.95
N CYS A 66 3.09 -4.24 2.55
CA CYS A 66 4.51 -4.11 2.26
C CYS A 66 5.38 -4.27 3.51
N HIS A 67 4.96 -3.76 4.66
CA HIS A 67 5.62 -4.04 5.94
C HIS A 67 5.69 -5.53 6.23
N SER A 68 4.56 -6.22 6.21
CA SER A 68 4.54 -7.67 6.49
C SER A 68 5.41 -8.47 5.52
N LEU A 69 5.42 -8.12 4.24
CA LEU A 69 6.27 -8.78 3.23
C LEU A 69 7.77 -8.54 3.49
N CYS A 70 8.15 -7.34 3.93
CA CYS A 70 9.52 -6.99 4.31
C CYS A 70 9.97 -7.72 5.59
N GLU A 71 9.12 -7.78 6.62
CA GLU A 71 9.44 -8.44 7.89
C GLU A 71 9.41 -9.98 7.79
N GLY A 72 8.74 -10.51 6.77
CA GLY A 72 8.68 -11.94 6.47
C GLY A 72 7.50 -12.66 7.15
N PRO A 73 7.37 -14.00 7.00
CA PRO A 73 6.11 -14.69 7.25
C PRO A 73 5.81 -14.78 8.74
N GLU A 74 6.85 -14.90 9.58
CA GLU A 74 6.71 -14.96 11.03
C GLU A 74 6.19 -13.65 11.63
N SER A 75 6.30 -12.53 10.89
CA SER A 75 5.81 -11.21 11.32
C SER A 75 4.30 -11.18 11.53
N VAL A 76 3.55 -12.01 10.80
CA VAL A 76 2.07 -12.00 10.84
C VAL A 76 1.53 -12.38 12.22
N HIS A 77 2.33 -13.03 13.05
CA HIS A 77 1.97 -13.43 14.42
C HIS A 77 2.45 -12.46 15.50
N ARG A 78 3.04 -11.32 15.09
CA ARG A 78 3.59 -10.30 15.99
C ARG A 78 2.79 -9.01 15.84
N PRO A 79 2.43 -8.33 16.94
CA PRO A 79 1.83 -6.99 16.86
C PRO A 79 2.69 -6.06 16.00
N ASP A 80 2.04 -5.29 15.13
CA ASP A 80 2.67 -4.35 14.19
C ASP A 80 3.85 -4.97 13.42
N TRP A 81 3.68 -6.23 12.99
CA TRP A 81 4.68 -7.01 12.25
C TRP A 81 5.97 -7.29 13.04
N GLY A 82 5.97 -6.99 14.34
CA GLY A 82 7.14 -7.04 15.19
C GLY A 82 8.05 -5.83 15.09
N LEU A 83 7.57 -4.74 14.47
CA LEU A 83 8.24 -3.45 14.41
C LEU A 83 8.02 -2.68 15.71
N GLU A 84 9.08 -2.06 16.20
CA GLU A 84 9.01 -1.18 17.37
C GLU A 84 8.84 0.26 16.88
N SER A 85 7.75 0.90 17.30
CA SER A 85 7.52 2.31 17.01
C SER A 85 8.61 3.18 17.67
N PHE A 86 9.14 4.16 16.93
CA PHE A 86 10.04 5.22 17.41
C PHE A 86 11.52 4.88 17.65
N ASP A 87 12.07 3.82 17.06
CA ASP A 87 13.54 3.63 16.98
C ASP A 87 14.11 4.22 15.67
N PRO A 88 14.85 5.36 15.70
CA PRO A 88 15.45 5.94 14.50
C PRO A 88 16.45 5.01 13.81
N SER A 89 17.03 4.03 14.52
CA SER A 89 17.94 3.05 13.95
C SER A 89 17.22 2.00 13.08
N LYS A 90 15.89 1.92 13.18
CA LYS A 90 15.03 0.99 12.44
C LYS A 90 14.35 1.62 11.23
N LYS A 91 14.71 2.86 10.87
CA LYS A 91 14.19 3.56 9.68
C LYS A 91 14.35 2.78 8.37
N PHE A 92 15.33 1.88 8.28
CA PHE A 92 15.52 1.05 7.09
C PHE A 92 14.35 0.09 6.83
N HIS A 93 13.58 -0.30 7.85
CA HIS A 93 12.37 -1.12 7.68
C HIS A 93 11.28 -0.35 6.92
N GLU A 94 11.06 0.91 7.31
CA GLU A 94 10.17 1.84 6.59
C GLU A 94 10.66 2.06 5.16
N HIS A 95 11.95 2.35 4.98
CA HIS A 95 12.54 2.53 3.66
C HIS A 95 12.39 1.29 2.76
N ALA A 96 12.45 0.07 3.33
CA ALA A 96 12.23 -1.17 2.60
C ALA A 96 10.76 -1.28 2.15
N CYS A 97 9.82 -1.03 3.06
CA CYS A 97 8.39 -0.98 2.77
C CYS A 97 8.09 -0.01 1.62
N LEU A 98 8.60 1.23 1.70
CA LEU A 98 8.39 2.25 0.68
C LEU A 98 9.01 1.90 -0.68
N ARG A 99 10.19 1.26 -0.70
CA ARG A 99 10.81 0.76 -1.94
C ARG A 99 9.96 -0.33 -2.58
N LEU A 100 9.47 -1.29 -1.79
CA LEU A 100 8.59 -2.33 -2.28
C LEU A 100 7.27 -1.76 -2.82
N GLN A 101 6.65 -0.85 -2.07
CA GLN A 101 5.42 -0.16 -2.44
C GLN A 101 5.58 0.56 -3.79
N ALA A 102 6.67 1.32 -3.97
CA ALA A 102 6.98 1.96 -5.24
C ALA A 102 7.16 0.93 -6.37
N ALA A 103 7.95 -0.13 -6.15
CA ALA A 103 8.21 -1.13 -7.17
C ALA A 103 6.95 -1.88 -7.62
N LEU A 104 6.03 -2.15 -6.69
CA LEU A 104 4.74 -2.78 -6.98
C LEU A 104 3.81 -1.83 -7.75
N ALA A 105 3.74 -0.56 -7.33
CA ALA A 105 2.92 0.45 -7.96
C ALA A 105 3.41 0.83 -9.37
N ASP A 106 4.73 0.85 -9.58
CA ASP A 106 5.37 1.15 -10.87
C ASP A 106 4.91 0.20 -11.98
N ARG A 107 4.70 -1.09 -11.67
CA ARG A 107 4.22 -2.09 -12.65
C ARG A 107 2.89 -1.76 -13.29
N TYR A 108 2.11 -0.88 -12.66
CA TYR A 108 0.77 -0.50 -13.08
C TYR A 108 0.63 1.01 -13.33
N GLY A 109 1.74 1.76 -13.31
CA GLY A 109 1.71 3.21 -13.48
C GLY A 109 0.98 3.94 -12.35
N LEU A 110 1.07 3.42 -11.12
CA LEU A 110 0.37 3.93 -9.93
C LEU A 110 1.31 4.50 -8.87
N ARG A 111 2.58 4.79 -9.22
CA ARG A 111 3.60 5.22 -8.26
C ARG A 111 3.19 6.44 -7.45
N SER A 112 2.71 7.48 -8.12
CA SER A 112 2.27 8.71 -7.45
C SER A 112 0.97 8.50 -6.67
N PHE A 113 0.04 7.67 -7.18
CA PHE A 113 -1.19 7.32 -6.47
C PHE A 113 -0.89 6.63 -5.13
N PHE A 114 0.06 5.71 -5.12
CA PHE A 114 0.50 4.99 -3.93
C PHE A 114 1.73 5.62 -3.27
N ALA A 115 1.94 6.93 -3.42
CA ALA A 115 3.04 7.60 -2.73
C ALA A 115 2.81 7.67 -1.21
N ALA A 116 3.90 7.73 -0.44
CA ALA A 116 3.84 7.96 0.99
C ALA A 116 3.33 9.36 1.29
N THR A 117 2.49 9.49 2.32
CA THR A 117 1.82 10.74 2.71
C THR A 117 2.41 11.36 4.00
N THR A 118 3.22 10.61 4.74
CA THR A 118 3.77 11.06 6.02
C THR A 118 5.12 11.78 5.86
N GLN A 119 5.91 11.89 6.94
CA GLN A 119 7.27 12.46 6.94
C GLN A 119 8.24 11.82 5.91
N PHE A 120 7.89 10.65 5.38
CA PHE A 120 8.70 9.92 4.40
C PHE A 120 8.44 10.30 2.93
N ARG A 121 7.56 11.28 2.64
CA ARG A 121 7.37 11.87 1.30
C ARG A 121 8.70 12.15 0.60
N SER A 122 9.58 12.89 1.28
CA SER A 122 10.88 13.28 0.74
C SER A 122 11.79 12.09 0.40
N TYR A 123 11.66 10.97 1.11
CA TYR A 123 12.40 9.75 0.78
C TYR A 123 11.79 9.07 -0.44
N TYR A 124 10.46 8.90 -0.45
CA TYR A 124 9.72 8.26 -1.54
C TYR A 124 9.93 8.98 -2.89
N ASP A 125 9.84 10.31 -2.89
CA ASP A 125 10.00 11.14 -4.09
C ASP A 125 11.42 11.09 -4.67
N ARG A 126 12.42 10.76 -3.84
CA ARG A 126 13.82 10.59 -4.26
C ARG A 126 14.15 9.17 -4.70
N LEU A 127 13.23 8.22 -4.59
CA LEU A 127 13.47 6.85 -5.03
C LEU A 127 13.80 6.84 -6.54
N PRO A 128 14.78 6.04 -6.97
CA PRO A 128 15.13 5.93 -8.39
C PRO A 128 14.00 5.30 -9.21
N ALA A 129 14.13 5.36 -10.54
CA ALA A 129 13.17 4.75 -11.46
C ALA A 129 12.97 3.25 -11.22
N ASP A 130 14.04 2.53 -10.83
CA ASP A 130 13.96 1.17 -10.28
C ASP A 130 14.16 1.22 -8.74
N PRO A 131 13.09 1.18 -7.94
CA PRO A 131 13.16 1.29 -6.48
C PRO A 131 13.91 0.13 -5.80
N LEU A 132 14.13 -0.99 -6.50
CA LEU A 132 14.86 -2.16 -6.00
C LEU A 132 16.34 -2.15 -6.41
N SER A 133 16.82 -1.02 -6.91
CA SER A 133 18.22 -0.76 -7.22
C SER A 133 18.72 0.54 -6.55
N GLY A 134 20.04 0.65 -6.44
CA GLY A 134 20.73 1.88 -6.02
C GLY A 134 20.47 2.40 -4.60
N GLY A 135 21.23 3.42 -4.23
CA GLY A 135 21.17 4.10 -2.94
C GLY A 135 22.04 3.48 -1.85
N ASP A 136 22.20 4.23 -0.76
CA ASP A 136 23.16 3.91 0.30
C ASP A 136 22.56 3.04 1.42
N ASP A 137 21.24 2.85 1.43
CA ASP A 137 20.52 2.04 2.43
C ASP A 137 20.49 0.56 2.01
N VAL A 138 21.63 -0.12 2.20
CA VAL A 138 21.83 -1.52 1.80
C VAL A 138 20.88 -2.46 2.54
N GLN A 139 20.53 -2.16 3.79
CA GLN A 139 19.62 -2.98 4.59
C GLN A 139 18.19 -2.90 4.07
N ALA A 140 17.70 -1.68 3.81
CA ALA A 140 16.38 -1.50 3.21
C ALA A 140 16.27 -2.18 1.84
N LEU A 141 17.33 -2.09 1.03
CA LEU A 141 17.38 -2.69 -0.30
C LEU A 141 17.32 -4.22 -0.25
N ALA A 142 18.03 -4.84 0.70
CA ALA A 142 18.00 -6.29 0.89
C ALA A 142 16.60 -6.76 1.27
N LEU A 143 15.98 -6.13 2.28
CA LEU A 143 14.61 -6.45 2.70
C LEU A 143 13.59 -6.28 1.57
N ALA A 144 13.65 -5.15 0.86
CA ALA A 144 12.72 -4.88 -0.24
C ALA A 144 12.84 -5.91 -1.38
N ARG A 145 14.04 -6.44 -1.65
CA ARG A 145 14.25 -7.48 -2.67
C ARG A 145 13.70 -8.83 -2.25
N ASP A 146 13.86 -9.21 -0.99
CA ASP A 146 13.26 -10.43 -0.45
C ASP A 146 11.73 -10.31 -0.44
N ALA A 147 11.22 -9.14 -0.03
CA ALA A 147 9.81 -8.79 -0.05
C ALA A 147 9.22 -8.83 -1.47
N TRP A 148 9.99 -8.39 -2.47
CA TRP A 148 9.60 -8.49 -3.87
C TRP A 148 9.41 -9.94 -4.32
N GLN A 149 10.32 -10.85 -3.95
CA GLN A 149 10.15 -12.27 -4.26
C GLN A 149 8.87 -12.83 -3.61
N ARG A 150 8.63 -12.51 -2.34
CA ARG A 150 7.41 -12.91 -1.61
C ARG A 150 6.14 -12.35 -2.24
N ALA A 151 6.17 -11.08 -2.65
CA ALA A 151 5.04 -10.42 -3.32
C ALA A 151 4.69 -11.06 -4.66
N ASN A 152 5.64 -11.73 -5.33
CA ASN A 152 5.45 -12.31 -6.66
C ASN A 152 5.22 -13.82 -6.65
N LEU A 153 5.77 -14.52 -5.66
CA LEU A 153 5.79 -15.99 -5.62
C LEU A 153 5.10 -16.55 -4.37
N GLY A 154 4.82 -15.71 -3.38
CA GLY A 154 4.20 -16.08 -2.13
C GLY A 154 2.67 -16.21 -2.19
N PRO A 155 2.04 -16.57 -1.06
CA PRO A 155 0.60 -16.80 -0.99
C PRO A 155 -0.24 -15.54 -1.27
N TRP A 156 0.36 -14.35 -1.10
CA TRP A 156 -0.31 -13.07 -1.33
C TRP A 156 -0.15 -12.53 -2.74
N ALA A 157 0.60 -13.21 -3.61
CA ALA A 157 0.92 -12.69 -4.94
C ALA A 157 -0.33 -12.41 -5.78
N GLU A 158 -1.23 -13.39 -5.89
CA GLU A 158 -2.43 -13.21 -6.70
C GLU A 158 -3.39 -12.12 -6.14
N PRO A 159 -3.78 -12.08 -4.86
CA PRO A 159 -4.70 -11.05 -4.38
C PRO A 159 -4.09 -9.64 -4.45
N LEU A 160 -2.78 -9.50 -4.22
CA LEU A 160 -2.07 -8.23 -4.34
C LEU A 160 -2.02 -7.73 -5.79
N HIS A 161 -1.64 -8.61 -6.73
CA HIS A 161 -1.60 -8.25 -8.15
C HIS A 161 -2.98 -7.97 -8.72
N ASP A 162 -4.03 -8.69 -8.29
CA ASP A 162 -5.41 -8.41 -8.69
C ASP A 162 -5.87 -7.04 -8.19
N ALA A 163 -5.56 -6.68 -6.94
CA ALA A 163 -5.91 -5.37 -6.37
C ALA A 163 -5.25 -4.21 -7.12
N LEU A 164 -3.94 -4.31 -7.38
CA LEU A 164 -3.18 -3.31 -8.13
C LEU A 164 -3.71 -3.18 -9.57
N ARG A 165 -3.97 -4.30 -10.24
CA ARG A 165 -4.55 -4.33 -11.59
C ARG A 165 -5.92 -3.66 -11.64
N ARG A 166 -6.82 -3.97 -10.70
CA ARG A 166 -8.15 -3.35 -10.64
C ARG A 166 -8.07 -1.86 -10.31
N THR A 167 -7.13 -1.46 -9.46
CA THR A 167 -6.86 -0.04 -9.18
C THR A 167 -6.42 0.70 -10.45
N ALA A 168 -5.54 0.10 -11.26
CA ALA A 168 -5.15 0.68 -12.55
C ALA A 168 -6.32 0.80 -13.53
N ILE A 169 -7.23 -0.17 -13.56
CA ILE A 169 -8.45 -0.07 -14.37
C ILE A 169 -9.32 1.11 -13.92
N LEU A 170 -9.46 1.36 -12.61
CA LEU A 170 -10.16 2.54 -12.11
C LEU A 170 -9.45 3.84 -12.54
N ALA A 171 -8.13 3.91 -12.40
CA ALA A 171 -7.35 5.06 -12.85
C ALA A 171 -7.55 5.33 -14.35
N GLN A 172 -7.52 4.29 -15.18
CA GLN A 172 -7.76 4.40 -16.62
C GLN A 172 -9.17 4.88 -16.94
N ALA A 173 -10.19 4.40 -16.22
CA ALA A 173 -11.56 4.85 -16.38
C ALA A 173 -11.78 6.33 -16.00
N LEU A 174 -10.89 6.88 -15.17
CA LEU A 174 -10.91 8.28 -14.72
C LEU A 174 -10.00 9.19 -15.57
N ALA A 175 -9.27 8.64 -16.54
CA ALA A 175 -8.33 9.40 -17.36
C ALA A 175 -9.05 10.54 -18.12
N GLY A 176 -8.54 11.77 -17.98
CA GLY A 176 -9.10 12.97 -18.60
C GLY A 176 -10.33 13.55 -17.91
N LEU A 177 -10.82 12.93 -16.81
CA LEU A 177 -11.97 13.42 -16.03
C LEU A 177 -11.55 14.14 -14.74
N THR A 178 -10.32 13.93 -14.28
CA THR A 178 -9.83 14.38 -12.97
C THR A 178 -9.14 15.73 -13.05
N THR A 179 -9.33 16.56 -12.02
CA THR A 179 -8.56 17.79 -11.82
C THR A 179 -7.14 17.49 -11.36
N GLU A 180 -6.21 18.44 -11.51
CA GLU A 180 -4.80 18.29 -11.11
C GLU A 180 -4.65 17.98 -9.60
N ASP A 181 -5.58 18.46 -8.77
CA ASP A 181 -5.59 18.23 -7.32
C ASP A 181 -6.05 16.82 -6.91
N SER A 182 -6.46 15.97 -7.87
CA SER A 182 -6.93 14.61 -7.58
C SER A 182 -5.77 13.61 -7.56
N LEU A 183 -5.74 12.71 -6.57
CA LEU A 183 -4.82 11.56 -6.56
C LEU A 183 -4.88 10.72 -7.85
N TRP A 184 -6.04 10.68 -8.50
CA TRP A 184 -6.25 9.94 -9.75
C TRP A 184 -5.67 10.65 -10.99
N HIS A 185 -5.24 11.91 -10.86
CA HIS A 185 -4.74 12.69 -11.98
C HIS A 185 -3.45 12.09 -12.54
N GLY A 186 -3.44 11.83 -13.86
CA GLY A 186 -2.27 11.32 -14.58
C GLY A 186 -1.85 9.87 -14.27
N GLN A 187 -2.65 9.12 -13.49
CA GLN A 187 -2.33 7.75 -13.04
C GLN A 187 -2.74 6.67 -14.06
N GLY A 188 -2.19 5.47 -13.90
CA GLY A 188 -2.64 4.26 -14.62
C GLY A 188 -2.21 4.20 -16.08
N LYS A 189 -1.23 5.02 -16.49
CA LYS A 189 -0.62 4.94 -17.82
C LYS A 189 0.00 3.55 -17.97
N MET A 190 -0.47 2.79 -18.95
CA MET A 190 0.13 1.50 -19.33
C MET A 190 1.59 1.77 -19.68
N VAL A 191 2.52 1.18 -18.93
CA VAL A 191 3.91 1.09 -19.36
C VAL A 191 3.91 0.09 -20.52
N ASP A 192 4.15 0.57 -21.74
CA ASP A 192 4.39 -0.32 -22.88
C ASP A 192 5.53 -1.25 -22.49
N ARG A 193 5.23 -2.54 -22.39
CA ARG A 193 6.26 -3.56 -22.16
C ARG A 193 7.04 -3.72 -23.48
N SER A 194 8.11 -2.95 -23.62
CA SER A 194 9.18 -3.20 -24.60
C SER A 194 9.94 -4.48 -24.25
#